data_AF-A0A6P1NLV9-F1
#
_entry.id   AF-A0A6P1NLV9-F1
#
_cell.length_a   1.000
_cell.length_b   1.000
_cell.length_c   1.000
_cell.angle_alpha   90.00
_cell.angle_beta   90.00
_cell.angle_gamma   90.00
#
_symmetry.space_group_name_H-M   'P 1'
#
loop_
_entity.id
_entity.type
_entity.pdbx_description
1 polymer ?
#
loop_
_entity_poly.entity_id
_entity_poly.type
_entity_poly.pdbx_seq_one_letter_code
_entity_poly.pdbx_strand_id
1 'polypeptide(L)'
;MAAEDAASLIFNLPDYRVTATVLLPDGARHVTVESTFPPGCPSCGVIASRVKERRCQRLRDIPVAGAVVLLWDKRRWFCDEYLCERKSFCEATPQVPRRARSTRRLRETVLDAVITSGRAVSETAVAFGISWWLVQQVIGDAALRLPDVDFLAPRMLGIDVRPSSF
;
A
#
# COMPACT_ATOMS: atom_id res chain seq x y z
N MET A 1 -6.37 27.26 4.21
CA MET A 1 -6.16 25.83 4.53
C MET A 1 -7.53 25.26 4.86
N ALA A 2 -8.14 24.48 3.97
CA ALA A 2 -9.36 23.77 4.33
C ALA A 2 -9.01 22.86 5.50
N ALA A 3 -9.77 22.93 6.61
CA ALA A 3 -9.59 22.02 7.71
C ALA A 3 -9.69 20.59 7.15
N GLU A 4 -8.69 19.76 7.47
CA GLU A 4 -8.73 18.36 7.09
C GLU A 4 -9.94 17.73 7.79
N ASP A 5 -10.84 17.13 7.01
CA ASP A 5 -12.07 16.56 7.55
C ASP A 5 -11.75 15.46 8.57
N ALA A 6 -12.57 15.36 9.62
CA ALA A 6 -12.34 14.45 10.75
C ALA A 6 -12.19 12.99 10.30
N ALA A 7 -12.91 12.58 9.26
CA ALA A 7 -12.77 11.24 8.69
C ALA A 7 -11.38 10.99 8.09
N SER A 8 -10.79 11.99 7.44
CA SER A 8 -9.44 11.90 6.86
C SER A 8 -8.38 11.82 7.95
N LEU A 9 -8.52 12.64 9.00
CA LEU A 9 -7.63 12.63 10.16
C LEU A 9 -7.65 11.29 10.90
N ILE A 10 -8.83 10.73 11.15
CA ILE A 10 -8.98 9.44 11.84
C ILE A 10 -8.46 8.29 10.97
N PHE A 11 -8.71 8.32 9.66
CA PHE A 11 -8.24 7.28 8.75
C PHE A 11 -6.72 7.34 8.51
N ASN A 12 -6.13 8.53 8.66
CA ASN A 12 -4.69 8.79 8.69
C ASN A 12 -3.92 8.13 7.52
N LEU A 13 -4.45 8.24 6.30
CA LEU A 13 -3.76 7.79 5.08
C LEU A 13 -3.07 9.00 4.45
N PRO A 14 -1.73 9.13 4.54
CA PRO A 14 -1.01 10.28 4.00
C PRO A 14 -1.26 10.44 2.51
N ASP A 15 -1.36 11.68 2.04
CA ASP A 15 -1.61 12.05 0.64
C ASP A 15 -3.02 11.81 0.12
N TYR A 16 -3.93 11.34 0.98
CA TYR A 16 -5.31 11.04 0.64
C TYR A 16 -6.28 11.77 1.55
N ARG A 17 -7.46 12.07 1.03
CA ARG A 17 -8.61 12.48 1.84
C ARG A 17 -9.75 11.49 1.66
N VAL A 18 -10.53 11.28 2.71
CA VAL A 18 -11.76 10.50 2.67
C VAL A 18 -12.85 11.36 2.02
N THR A 19 -13.53 10.81 1.02
CA THR A 19 -14.63 11.48 0.29
C THR A 19 -15.98 10.88 0.61
N ALA A 20 -16.03 9.60 1.00
CA ALA A 20 -17.25 8.93 1.43
C ALA A 20 -16.93 7.78 2.38
N THR A 21 -17.84 7.50 3.31
CA THR A 21 -17.81 6.30 4.15
C THR A 21 -19.19 5.67 4.16
N VAL A 22 -19.26 4.35 3.97
CA VAL A 22 -20.52 3.59 3.98
C VAL A 22 -20.33 2.36 4.88
N LEU A 23 -21.24 2.15 5.83
CA LEU A 23 -21.33 0.91 6.59
C LEU A 23 -22.13 -0.12 5.79
N LEU A 24 -21.52 -1.27 5.54
CA LEU A 24 -22.17 -2.38 4.85
C LEU A 24 -23.02 -3.22 5.82
N PRO A 25 -23.99 -4.00 5.30
CA PRO A 25 -24.81 -4.90 6.12
C PRO A 25 -24.02 -5.97 6.89
N ASP A 26 -22.84 -6.36 6.38
CA ASP A 26 -21.93 -7.32 7.03
C ASP A 26 -21.04 -6.68 8.11
N GLY A 27 -21.24 -5.39 8.40
CA GLY A 27 -20.46 -4.62 9.36
C GLY A 27 -19.12 -4.08 8.81
N ALA A 28 -18.74 -4.41 7.57
CA ALA A 28 -17.55 -3.85 6.95
C ALA A 28 -17.75 -2.39 6.57
N ARG A 29 -16.68 -1.60 6.62
CA ARG A 29 -16.71 -0.18 6.21
C ARG A 29 -16.12 -0.01 4.83
N HIS A 30 -16.88 0.55 3.91
CA HIS A 30 -16.38 1.05 2.64
C HIS A 30 -15.90 2.48 2.84
N VAL A 31 -14.61 2.72 2.65
CA VAL A 31 -14.00 4.05 2.74
C VAL A 31 -13.51 4.43 1.34
N THR A 32 -14.10 5.47 0.77
CA THR A 32 -13.66 6.03 -0.50
C THR A 32 -12.68 7.17 -0.25
N VAL A 33 -11.55 7.13 -0.94
CA VAL A 33 -10.49 8.14 -0.84
C VAL A 33 -10.12 8.68 -2.22
N GLU A 34 -9.59 9.89 -2.25
CA GLU A 34 -8.92 10.45 -3.42
C GLU A 34 -7.58 11.09 -3.00
N SER A 35 -6.62 11.14 -3.93
CA SER A 35 -5.34 11.80 -3.64
C SER A 35 -5.48 13.32 -3.61
N THR A 36 -4.71 13.97 -2.74
CA THR A 36 -4.83 15.41 -2.45
C THR A 36 -4.03 16.30 -3.40
N PHE A 37 -3.06 15.74 -4.13
CA PHE A 37 -2.20 16.47 -5.05
C PHE A 37 -2.30 15.98 -6.50
N PRO A 38 -2.11 16.86 -7.49
CA PRO A 38 -1.97 16.47 -8.88
C PRO A 38 -0.63 15.74 -9.11
N PRO A 39 -0.62 14.62 -9.87
CA PRO A 39 0.62 13.90 -10.17
C PRO A 39 1.38 14.49 -11.36
N GLY A 40 2.70 14.34 -11.35
CA GLY A 40 3.55 14.57 -12.52
C GLY A 40 3.43 13.45 -13.55
N CYS A 41 3.55 13.81 -14.84
CA CYS A 41 3.61 12.83 -15.92
C CYS A 41 4.84 11.94 -15.74
N PRO A 42 4.71 10.60 -15.75
CA PRO A 42 5.83 9.69 -15.55
C PRO A 42 6.89 9.74 -16.67
N SER A 43 6.58 10.36 -17.81
CA SER A 43 7.48 10.43 -18.96
C SER A 43 8.24 11.75 -19.06
N CYS A 44 7.63 12.86 -18.65
CA CYS A 44 8.18 14.21 -18.86
C CYS A 44 8.16 15.09 -17.60
N GLY A 45 7.61 14.61 -16.48
CA GLY A 45 7.56 15.33 -15.21
C GLY A 45 6.48 16.41 -15.09
N VAL A 46 5.91 16.90 -16.20
CA VAL A 46 4.90 17.97 -16.18
C VAL A 46 3.72 17.61 -15.28
N ILE A 47 3.41 18.50 -14.34
CA ILE A 47 2.28 18.35 -13.40
C ILE A 47 0.98 18.45 -14.17
N ALA A 48 0.13 17.44 -14.04
CA ALA A 48 -1.15 17.42 -14.72
C ALA A 48 -2.16 18.37 -14.06
N SER A 49 -2.94 19.06 -14.89
CA SER A 49 -4.03 19.93 -14.44
C SER A 49 -5.42 19.41 -14.82
N ARG A 50 -5.52 18.56 -15.85
CA ARG A 50 -6.80 18.09 -16.40
C ARG A 50 -7.03 16.60 -16.18
N VAL A 51 -8.13 16.28 -15.50
CA VAL A 51 -8.62 14.91 -15.34
C VAL A 51 -9.26 14.44 -16.64
N LYS A 52 -8.82 13.29 -17.15
CA LYS A 52 -9.40 12.61 -18.31
C LYS A 52 -10.59 11.74 -17.92
N GLU A 53 -10.41 10.89 -16.91
CA GLU A 53 -11.44 9.98 -16.43
C GLU A 53 -11.16 9.59 -14.97
N ARG A 54 -12.20 9.08 -14.30
CA ARG A 54 -12.13 8.51 -12.95
C ARG A 54 -12.47 7.03 -12.99
N ARG A 55 -11.78 6.24 -12.17
CA ARG A 55 -11.98 4.80 -12.02
C ARG A 55 -11.84 4.43 -10.55
N CYS A 56 -12.85 3.78 -9.99
CA CYS A 56 -12.73 3.26 -8.64
C CYS A 56 -11.81 2.02 -8.64
N GLN A 57 -10.76 2.04 -7.81
CA GLN A 57 -9.85 0.93 -7.60
C GLN A 57 -9.98 0.43 -6.16
N ARG A 58 -10.34 -0.84 -5.97
CA ARG A 58 -10.28 -1.48 -4.64
C ARG A 58 -8.83 -1.73 -4.24
N LEU A 59 -8.48 -1.38 -3.00
CA LEU A 59 -7.16 -1.56 -2.41
C LEU A 59 -7.27 -2.40 -1.12
N ARG A 60 -6.20 -3.14 -0.83
CA ARG A 60 -5.97 -3.71 0.51
C ARG A 60 -5.26 -2.68 1.37
N ASP A 61 -5.72 -2.53 2.60
CA ASP A 61 -5.16 -1.61 3.56
C ASP A 61 -5.22 -2.19 4.98
N ILE A 62 -4.59 -1.53 5.94
CA ILE A 62 -4.68 -1.93 7.34
C ILE A 62 -6.14 -1.87 7.84
N PRO A 63 -6.59 -2.83 8.66
CA PRO A 63 -7.87 -2.73 9.35
C PRO A 63 -7.88 -1.49 10.25
N VAL A 64 -8.87 -0.61 10.09
CA VAL A 64 -9.07 0.57 10.95
C VAL A 64 -10.45 0.45 11.60
N ALA A 65 -10.47 0.23 12.91
CA ALA A 65 -11.71 0.04 13.68
C ALA A 65 -12.64 -1.05 13.09
N GLY A 66 -12.06 -2.16 12.61
CA GLY A 66 -12.77 -3.30 12.03
C GLY A 66 -12.37 -3.61 10.58
N ALA A 67 -13.18 -4.42 9.89
CA ALA A 67 -12.96 -4.75 8.49
C ALA A 67 -13.19 -3.53 7.59
N VAL A 68 -12.16 -3.15 6.83
CA VAL A 68 -12.21 -2.00 5.91
C VAL A 68 -12.00 -2.44 4.48
N VAL A 69 -12.83 -1.90 3.60
CA VAL A 69 -12.63 -1.94 2.16
C VAL A 69 -12.26 -0.54 1.69
N LEU A 70 -10.99 -0.38 1.31
CA LEU A 70 -10.51 0.86 0.75
C LEU A 70 -10.84 0.93 -0.74
N LEU A 71 -11.55 1.99 -1.13
CA LEU A 71 -11.88 2.33 -2.50
C LEU A 71 -11.15 3.61 -2.86
N TRP A 72 -10.28 3.55 -3.86
CA TRP A 72 -9.60 4.73 -4.38
C TRP A 72 -10.34 5.24 -5.61
N ASP A 73 -10.91 6.44 -5.53
CA ASP A 73 -11.41 7.17 -6.71
C ASP A 73 -10.23 7.66 -7.55
N LYS A 74 -9.71 6.74 -8.36
CA LYS A 74 -8.45 6.92 -9.05
C LYS A 74 -8.62 7.72 -10.32
N ARG A 75 -7.85 8.79 -10.46
CA ARG A 75 -7.88 9.65 -11.65
C ARG A 75 -6.88 9.18 -12.71
N ARG A 76 -7.32 9.23 -13.96
CA ARG A 76 -6.43 9.29 -15.12
C ARG A 76 -6.35 10.73 -15.57
N TRP A 77 -5.14 11.19 -15.83
CA TRP A 77 -4.82 12.55 -16.18
C TRP A 77 -4.42 12.65 -17.65
N PHE A 78 -4.66 13.80 -18.25
CA PHE A 78 -3.96 14.20 -19.48
C PHE A 78 -2.53 14.65 -19.13
N CYS A 79 -1.60 14.41 -20.05
CA CYS A 79 -0.32 15.09 -20.02
C CYS A 79 -0.50 16.42 -20.77
N ASP A 80 -0.23 17.54 -20.09
CA ASP A 80 -0.39 18.87 -20.67
C ASP A 80 0.81 19.27 -21.55
N GLU A 81 1.91 18.51 -21.52
CA GLU A 81 3.03 18.65 -22.46
C GLU A 81 2.65 18.17 -23.87
N TYR A 82 2.66 19.08 -24.83
CA TYR A 82 2.25 18.84 -26.22
C TYR A 82 3.16 17.82 -26.90
N LEU A 83 4.48 17.89 -26.68
CA LEU A 83 5.47 17.01 -27.32
C LEU A 83 5.58 15.64 -26.64
N CYS A 84 4.92 15.44 -25.49
CA CYS A 84 4.98 14.18 -24.77
C CYS A 84 4.12 13.11 -25.46
N GLU A 85 4.75 12.01 -25.87
CA GLU A 85 4.09 10.86 -26.50
C GLU A 85 3.09 10.17 -25.58
N ARG A 86 3.25 10.32 -24.26
CA ARG A 86 2.41 9.64 -23.26
C ARG A 86 0.94 10.01 -23.37
N LYS A 87 0.63 11.30 -23.64
CA LYS A 87 -0.69 11.96 -23.73
C LYS A 87 -1.65 11.81 -22.53
N SER A 88 -1.66 10.67 -21.83
CA SER A 88 -2.44 10.42 -20.62
C SER A 88 -1.79 9.37 -19.73
N PHE A 89 -2.05 9.44 -18.43
CA PHE A 89 -1.50 8.49 -17.47
C PHE A 89 -2.40 8.34 -16.24
N CYS A 90 -2.45 7.13 -15.68
CA CYS A 90 -3.09 6.91 -14.39
C CYS A 90 -2.20 7.44 -13.27
N GLU A 91 -2.84 8.02 -12.26
CA GLU A 91 -2.15 8.47 -11.05
C GLU A 91 -1.51 7.30 -10.28
N ALA A 92 -0.45 7.63 -9.56
CA ALA A 92 0.27 6.78 -8.63
C ALA A 92 0.74 7.68 -7.49
N THR A 93 0.78 7.15 -6.27
CA THR A 93 1.20 7.89 -5.07
C THR A 93 2.29 7.10 -4.34
N PRO A 94 3.00 7.70 -3.38
CA PRO A 94 3.93 6.96 -2.52
C PRO A 94 3.26 5.80 -1.79
N GLN A 95 2.00 5.98 -1.36
CA GLN A 95 1.21 4.92 -0.72
C GLN A 95 0.73 3.86 -1.70
N VAL A 96 0.44 4.21 -2.95
CA VAL A 96 -0.08 3.27 -3.96
C VAL A 96 0.67 3.47 -5.28
N PRO A 97 1.86 2.84 -5.41
CA PRO A 97 2.66 2.96 -6.63
C PRO A 97 1.96 2.30 -7.82
N ARG A 98 2.53 2.49 -9.02
CA ARG A 98 1.97 1.93 -10.26
C ARG A 98 1.77 0.42 -10.12
N ARG A 99 0.60 -0.05 -10.56
CA ARG A 99 0.16 -1.47 -10.52
C ARG A 99 -0.07 -2.05 -9.12
N ALA A 100 0.19 -1.30 -8.04
CA ALA A 100 -0.10 -1.77 -6.69
C ALA A 100 -1.60 -1.98 -6.46
N ARG A 101 -1.91 -3.01 -5.67
CA ARG A 101 -3.26 -3.39 -5.21
C ARG A 101 -3.40 -3.32 -3.68
N SER A 102 -2.36 -2.87 -3.01
CA SER A 102 -2.31 -2.63 -1.57
C SER A 102 -1.61 -1.31 -1.28
N THR A 103 -1.91 -0.72 -0.12
CA THR A 103 -1.19 0.44 0.38
C THR A 103 0.21 0.07 0.85
N ARG A 104 1.12 1.03 0.78
CA ARG A 104 2.48 0.90 1.30
C ARG A 104 2.46 0.70 2.82
N ARG A 105 1.65 1.48 3.54
CA ARG A 105 1.49 1.31 4.99
C ARG A 105 1.08 -0.11 5.39
N LEU A 106 0.16 -0.75 4.66
CA LEU A 106 -0.20 -2.16 4.91
C LEU A 106 1.01 -3.07 4.74
N ARG A 107 1.76 -2.90 3.65
CA ARG A 107 2.94 -3.74 3.39
C ARG A 107 4.00 -3.57 4.47
N GLU A 108 4.22 -2.35 4.94
CA GLU A 108 5.16 -2.06 6.02
C GLU A 108 4.70 -2.67 7.35
N THR A 109 3.41 -2.54 7.71
CA THR A 109 2.87 -3.15 8.94
C THR A 109 2.90 -4.69 8.89
N VAL A 110 2.60 -5.29 7.74
CA VAL A 110 2.67 -6.75 7.56
C VAL A 110 4.12 -7.23 7.70
N LEU A 111 5.07 -6.50 7.11
CA LEU A 111 6.49 -6.84 7.22
C LEU A 111 6.96 -6.77 8.68
N ASP A 112 6.60 -5.70 9.39
CA ASP A 112 6.95 -5.51 10.81
C ASP A 112 6.34 -6.61 11.70
N ALA A 113 5.09 -7.02 11.44
CA ALA A 113 4.44 -8.11 12.16
C ALA A 113 5.19 -9.45 12.00
N VAL A 114 5.72 -9.75 10.81
CA VAL A 114 6.43 -11.01 10.58
C VAL A 114 7.89 -10.93 11.04
N ILE A 115 8.61 -9.90 10.61
CA ILE A 115 10.06 -9.80 10.80
C ILE A 115 10.40 -9.32 12.21
N THR A 116 9.76 -8.26 12.68
CA THR A 116 10.05 -7.67 13.99
C THR A 116 9.33 -8.40 15.11
N SER A 117 8.04 -8.71 14.91
CA SER A 117 7.21 -9.35 15.94
C SER A 117 7.23 -10.89 15.88
N GLY A 118 7.90 -11.49 14.90
CA GLY A 118 8.02 -12.95 14.77
C GLY A 118 6.70 -13.70 14.53
N ARG A 119 5.64 -13.01 14.09
CA ARG A 119 4.34 -13.66 13.88
C ARG A 119 4.39 -14.62 12.71
N ALA A 120 3.63 -15.71 12.82
CA ALA A 120 3.48 -16.65 11.72
C ALA A 120 2.84 -15.97 10.50
N VAL A 121 3.25 -16.38 9.30
CA VAL A 121 2.72 -15.82 8.03
C VAL A 121 1.21 -16.05 7.92
N SER A 122 0.73 -17.23 8.33
CA SER A 122 -0.70 -17.58 8.35
C SER A 122 -1.50 -16.73 9.33
N GLU A 123 -1.00 -16.56 10.55
CA GLU A 123 -1.60 -15.71 11.58
C GLU A 123 -1.70 -14.26 11.10
N THR A 124 -0.61 -13.74 10.51
CA THR A 124 -0.56 -12.39 9.96
C THR A 124 -1.57 -12.22 8.82
N ALA A 125 -1.67 -13.19 7.92
CA ALA A 125 -2.64 -13.14 6.83
C ALA A 125 -4.09 -13.02 7.35
N VAL A 126 -4.44 -13.80 8.37
CA VAL A 126 -5.77 -13.76 9.02
C VAL A 126 -5.99 -12.42 9.72
N ALA A 127 -5.03 -11.96 10.53
CA ALA A 127 -5.15 -10.73 11.31
C ALA A 127 -5.37 -9.48 10.44
N PHE A 128 -4.74 -9.42 9.26
CA PHE A 128 -4.89 -8.31 8.31
C PHE A 128 -5.97 -8.55 7.25
N GLY A 129 -6.64 -9.72 7.24
CA GLY A 129 -7.66 -10.04 6.24
C GLY A 129 -7.14 -10.09 4.80
N ILE A 130 -5.89 -10.56 4.62
CA ILE A 130 -5.20 -10.65 3.34
C ILE A 130 -4.84 -12.08 3.00
N SER A 131 -4.49 -12.34 1.73
CA SER A 131 -4.04 -13.68 1.35
C SER A 131 -2.64 -13.94 1.91
N TRP A 132 -2.39 -15.21 2.27
CA TRP A 132 -1.06 -15.69 2.62
C TRP A 132 0.00 -15.29 1.56
N TRP A 133 -0.36 -15.39 0.28
CA TRP A 133 0.49 -14.97 -0.84
C TRP A 133 0.91 -13.51 -0.78
N LEU A 134 0.04 -12.60 -0.35
CA LEU A 134 0.42 -11.18 -0.22
C LEU A 134 1.47 -11.01 0.88
N VAL A 135 1.35 -11.73 1.99
CA VAL A 135 2.35 -11.71 3.07
C VAL A 135 3.69 -12.24 2.54
N GLN A 136 3.67 -13.38 1.84
CA GLN A 136 4.89 -13.96 1.25
C GLN A 136 5.56 -13.02 0.23
N GLN A 137 4.77 -12.34 -0.60
CA GLN A 137 5.27 -11.33 -1.54
C GLN A 137 5.89 -10.13 -0.82
N VAL A 138 5.29 -9.67 0.28
CA VAL A 138 5.86 -8.59 1.12
C VAL A 138 7.21 -8.98 1.69
N ILE A 139 7.33 -10.20 2.24
CA ILE A 139 8.58 -10.73 2.79
C ILE A 139 9.64 -10.89 1.68
N GLY A 140 9.27 -11.49 0.54
CA GLY A 140 10.18 -11.67 -0.59
C GLY A 140 10.73 -10.35 -1.14
N ASP A 141 9.85 -9.36 -1.33
CA ASP A 141 10.26 -8.02 -1.76
C ASP A 141 11.18 -7.32 -0.75
N ALA A 142 11.07 -7.62 0.54
CA ALA A 142 11.95 -7.10 1.58
C ALA A 142 13.30 -7.83 1.60
N ALA A 143 13.32 -9.14 1.42
CA ALA A 143 14.54 -9.94 1.35
C ALA A 143 15.46 -9.48 0.21
N LEU A 144 14.89 -9.10 -0.95
CA LEU A 144 15.64 -8.53 -2.08
C LEU A 144 16.30 -7.16 -1.79
N ARG A 145 15.95 -6.51 -0.68
CA ARG A 145 16.53 -5.23 -0.24
C ARG A 145 17.55 -5.38 0.87
N LEU A 146 17.71 -6.59 1.42
CA LEU A 146 18.75 -6.83 2.39
C LEU A 146 20.11 -6.64 1.70
N PRO A 147 21.07 -5.97 2.36
CA PRO A 147 22.43 -5.90 1.83
C PRO A 147 22.97 -7.32 1.65
N ASP A 148 23.81 -7.49 0.64
CA ASP A 148 24.50 -8.75 0.41
C ASP A 148 25.22 -9.19 1.68
N VAL A 149 24.88 -10.39 2.16
CA VAL A 149 25.36 -10.92 3.44
C VAL A 149 26.77 -11.49 3.32
N ASP A 150 27.33 -11.53 2.10
CA ASP A 150 28.67 -12.03 1.78
C ASP A 150 29.82 -11.25 2.46
N PHE A 151 29.53 -10.14 3.13
CA PHE A 151 30.52 -9.38 3.93
C PHE A 151 30.74 -9.92 5.35
N LEU A 152 29.93 -10.88 5.79
CA LEU A 152 30.10 -11.53 7.08
C LEU A 152 30.56 -12.97 6.82
N ALA A 153 31.87 -13.18 6.72
CA ALA A 153 32.46 -14.49 6.90
C ALA A 153 32.61 -14.75 8.41
N PRO A 154 31.62 -15.35 9.10
CA PRO A 154 31.76 -15.64 10.51
C PRO A 154 32.95 -16.59 10.70
N ARG A 155 33.87 -16.23 11.60
CA ARG A 155 34.98 -17.12 11.97
C ARG A 155 34.50 -18.40 12.67
N MET A 156 33.29 -18.36 13.22
CA MET A 156 32.65 -19.48 13.92
C MET A 156 31.14 -19.38 13.71
N LEU A 157 30.53 -20.43 13.15
CA LEU A 157 29.08 -20.56 12.98
C LEU A 157 28.58 -21.66 13.91
N GLY A 158 27.87 -21.27 14.97
CA GLY A 158 27.14 -22.22 15.81
C GLY A 158 25.77 -22.51 15.21
N ILE A 159 25.51 -23.77 14.87
CA ILE A 159 24.19 -24.23 14.44
C ILE A 159 23.47 -24.78 15.68
N ASP A 160 22.43 -24.09 16.15
CA ASP A 160 21.54 -24.64 17.18
C ASP A 160 20.51 -25.55 16.49
N VAL A 161 20.61 -26.85 16.74
CA VAL A 161 19.64 -27.82 16.24
C VAL A 161 18.61 -28.03 17.35
N ARG A 162 17.43 -27.43 17.18
CA ARG A 162 16.32 -27.70 18.10
C ARG A 162 15.80 -29.12 17.82
N PRO A 163 15.79 -30.03 18.80
CA PRO A 163 15.29 -31.38 18.59
C PRO A 163 13.81 -31.34 18.25
N SER A 164 13.42 -31.99 17.15
CA SER A 164 12.03 -32.25 16.82
C SER A 164 11.48 -33.27 17.81
N SER A 165 10.70 -32.81 18.79
CA SER A 165 9.88 -33.68 19.61
C SER A 165 8.78 -34.26 18.71
N PHE A 166 8.94 -35.52 18.30
CA PHE A 166 7.87 -36.34 17.72
C PHE A 166 6.98 -36.91 18.82
#